data_AF-A0A3D3XTL3-F1
#
_entry.id   AF-A0A3D3XTL3-F1
#
_cell.length_a   1.000
_cell.length_b   1.000
_cell.length_c   1.000
_cell.angle_alpha   90.00
_cell.angle_beta   90.00
_cell.angle_gamma   90.00
#
_symmetry.space_group_name_H-M   'P 1'
#
loop_
_entity.id
_entity.type
_entity.pdbx_description
1 polymer ?
#
loop_
_entity_poly.entity_id
_entity_poly.type
_entity_poly.pdbx_seq_one_letter_code
_entity_poly.pdbx_strand_id
1 'polypeptide(L)'
;MNKFSPLILLLTTVFTVQVSAQEVLIDLDAIKRMENDLFFLSSDSLKGRKPGTLEADVVRDMIAGRMLSLGIEPLGENGYFQKFPVPEYAAIDYDATKLSVGRAQLQGHVDFYPTSISATKGSAEAKTLYVGYGITTEDGSYDDFEGLDVDGAITVMNVSSPDGIHPHSVYAAYHSLNQRVAKMVEKGAKAVLLINPDGTASDTQ
;
A
#
# COMPACT_ATOMS: atom_id res chain seq x y z
N MET A 1 57.38 7.57 48.79
CA MET A 1 57.92 7.48 47.41
C MET A 1 57.53 6.12 46.84
N ASN A 2 56.31 6.01 46.30
CA ASN A 2 55.82 4.75 45.74
C ASN A 2 56.31 4.64 44.30
N LYS A 3 57.25 3.71 44.08
CA LYS A 3 57.79 3.39 42.75
C LYS A 3 56.72 2.64 41.96
N PHE A 4 55.93 3.37 41.17
CA PHE A 4 55.08 2.77 40.15
C PHE A 4 55.98 2.08 39.12
N SER A 5 55.91 0.74 39.08
CA SER A 5 56.67 -0.10 38.16
C SER A 5 56.18 0.10 36.72
N PRO A 6 57.06 0.37 35.74
CA PRO A 6 56.68 0.58 34.34
C PRO A 6 56.19 -0.69 33.63
N LEU A 7 56.17 -1.84 34.34
CA LEU A 7 55.88 -3.15 33.76
C LEU A 7 54.40 -3.35 33.37
N ILE A 8 53.48 -2.59 33.95
CA ILE A 8 52.05 -2.70 33.61
C ILE A 8 51.73 -2.02 32.26
N LEU A 9 52.55 -1.06 31.82
CA LEU A 9 52.33 -0.37 30.54
C LEU A 9 52.77 -1.21 29.31
N LEU A 10 53.60 -2.24 29.52
CA LEU A 10 54.10 -3.10 28.44
C LEU A 10 53.20 -4.31 28.17
N LEU A 11 52.29 -4.65 29.09
CA LEU A 11 51.40 -5.80 28.94
C LEU A 11 50.11 -5.48 28.18
N THR A 12 49.79 -4.20 27.99
CA THR A 12 48.59 -3.75 27.25
C THR A 12 48.82 -3.55 25.75
N THR A 13 50.05 -3.70 25.26
CA THR A 13 50.40 -3.36 23.86
C THR A 13 50.35 -4.54 22.87
N VAL A 14 50.00 -5.75 23.30
CA VAL A 14 50.01 -6.96 22.43
C VAL A 14 48.70 -7.74 22.50
N PHE A 15 47.58 -7.04 22.34
CA PHE A 15 46.32 -7.67 21.93
C PHE A 15 45.81 -6.97 20.66
N THR A 16 46.58 -7.09 19.59
CA THR A 16 46.06 -6.86 18.24
C THR A 16 45.16 -8.05 17.90
N VAL A 17 43.88 -7.94 18.21
CA VAL A 17 42.86 -8.84 17.67
C VAL A 17 42.88 -8.65 16.15
N GLN A 18 43.35 -9.65 15.42
CA GLN A 18 43.20 -9.66 13.97
C GLN A 18 41.70 -9.78 13.69
N VAL A 19 41.08 -8.65 13.37
CA VAL A 19 39.75 -8.62 12.77
C VAL A 19 39.92 -9.19 11.37
N SER A 20 39.74 -10.50 11.25
CA SER A 20 39.50 -11.10 9.94
C SER A 20 38.10 -10.70 9.54
N ALA A 21 37.96 -9.99 8.42
CA ALA A 21 36.66 -9.85 7.78
C ALA A 21 36.14 -11.28 7.52
N GLN A 22 34.88 -11.56 7.86
CA GLN A 22 34.28 -12.84 7.56
C GLN A 22 34.32 -13.03 6.05
N GLU A 23 35.09 -14.01 5.56
CA GLU A 23 35.00 -14.41 4.16
C GLU A 23 33.60 -14.98 3.95
N VAL A 24 32.75 -14.20 3.29
CA VAL A 24 31.45 -14.68 2.85
C VAL A 24 31.74 -15.66 1.72
N LEU A 25 31.67 -16.95 2.03
CA LEU A 25 31.77 -17.99 1.02
C LEU A 25 30.71 -17.73 -0.06
N ILE A 26 31.16 -17.61 -1.31
CA ILE A 26 30.24 -17.49 -2.44
C ILE A 26 29.49 -18.81 -2.55
N ASP A 27 28.20 -18.74 -2.30
CA ASP A 27 27.32 -19.87 -2.47
C ASP A 27 27.05 -20.10 -3.97
N LEU A 28 27.77 -21.06 -4.54
CA LEU A 28 27.70 -21.40 -5.96
C LEU A 28 26.34 -21.97 -6.37
N ASP A 29 25.56 -22.47 -5.42
CA ASP A 29 24.21 -23.00 -5.65
C ASP A 29 23.12 -21.94 -5.47
N ALA A 30 23.46 -20.71 -5.06
CA ALA A 30 22.50 -19.65 -4.79
C ALA A 30 21.62 -19.35 -6.02
N ILE A 31 22.23 -19.24 -7.20
CA ILE A 31 21.51 -18.97 -8.46
C ILE A 31 20.45 -20.05 -8.70
N LYS A 32 20.82 -21.31 -8.57
CA LYS A 32 19.93 -22.45 -8.80
C LYS A 32 18.80 -22.51 -7.77
N ARG A 33 19.08 -22.19 -6.50
CA ARG A 33 18.04 -22.11 -5.47
C ARG A 33 17.06 -20.98 -5.73
N MET A 34 17.56 -19.79 -6.10
CA MET A 34 16.73 -18.65 -6.47
C MET A 34 15.85 -18.96 -7.68
N GLU A 35 16.40 -19.64 -8.69
CA GLU A 35 15.65 -20.09 -9.86
C GLU A 35 14.52 -21.06 -9.50
N ASN A 36 14.80 -22.06 -8.65
CA ASN A 36 13.78 -22.99 -8.17
C ASN A 36 12.68 -22.28 -7.36
N ASP A 37 13.07 -21.39 -6.44
CA ASP A 37 12.11 -20.62 -5.64
C ASP A 37 11.25 -19.74 -6.55
N LEU A 38 11.84 -19.08 -7.56
CA LEU A 38 11.11 -18.29 -8.54
C LEU A 38 10.09 -19.11 -9.32
N PHE A 39 10.50 -20.25 -9.89
CA PHE A 39 9.59 -21.11 -10.67
C PHE A 39 8.48 -21.72 -9.82
N PHE A 40 8.78 -22.12 -8.59
CA PHE A 40 7.75 -22.61 -7.68
C PHE A 40 6.74 -21.51 -7.35
N LEU A 41 7.24 -20.34 -6.95
CA LEU A 41 6.42 -19.16 -6.62
C LEU A 41 5.67 -18.59 -7.84
N SER A 42 6.10 -18.82 -9.06
CA SER A 42 5.38 -18.39 -10.26
C SER A 42 4.52 -19.49 -10.88
N SER A 43 4.51 -20.70 -10.32
CA SER A 43 3.80 -21.83 -10.91
C SER A 43 2.28 -21.67 -10.86
N ASP A 44 1.62 -22.16 -11.92
CA ASP A 44 0.15 -22.21 -12.01
C ASP A 44 -0.49 -23.00 -10.87
N SER A 45 0.25 -23.95 -10.28
CA SER A 45 -0.20 -24.77 -9.17
C SER A 45 -0.55 -23.95 -7.92
N LEU A 46 0.07 -22.79 -7.74
CA LEU A 46 -0.23 -21.89 -6.64
C LEU A 46 -1.48 -21.05 -6.88
N LYS A 47 -1.93 -20.84 -8.13
CA LYS A 47 -3.16 -20.09 -8.46
C LYS A 47 -3.24 -18.67 -7.85
N GLY A 48 -2.11 -18.13 -7.38
CA GLY A 48 -2.04 -16.91 -6.58
C GLY A 48 -1.71 -17.14 -5.10
N ARG A 49 -1.56 -16.07 -4.33
CA ARG A 49 -1.21 -16.13 -2.89
C ARG A 49 -1.98 -15.09 -2.09
N LYS A 50 -3.28 -14.97 -2.38
CA LYS A 50 -4.14 -14.07 -1.60
C LYS A 50 -4.10 -14.52 -0.13
N PRO A 51 -3.97 -13.60 0.84
CA PRO A 51 -3.94 -13.99 2.25
C PRO A 51 -5.15 -14.86 2.62
N GLY A 52 -4.90 -15.93 3.38
CA GLY A 52 -5.92 -16.89 3.80
C GLY A 52 -6.23 -18.02 2.82
N THR A 53 -5.59 -18.08 1.64
CA THR A 53 -5.73 -19.23 0.72
C THR A 53 -4.80 -20.39 1.12
N LEU A 54 -5.17 -21.61 0.72
CA LEU A 54 -4.34 -22.79 0.94
C LEU A 54 -2.97 -22.65 0.29
N GLU A 55 -2.91 -22.07 -0.91
CA GLU A 55 -1.66 -21.89 -1.64
C GLU A 55 -0.74 -20.82 -1.00
N ALA A 56 -1.31 -19.82 -0.32
CA ALA A 56 -0.53 -18.91 0.52
C ALA A 56 0.06 -19.63 1.74
N ASP A 57 -0.68 -20.55 2.34
CA ASP A 57 -0.23 -21.38 3.46
C ASP A 57 0.91 -22.33 3.08
N VAL A 58 0.86 -22.93 1.88
CA VAL A 58 1.95 -23.75 1.34
C VAL A 58 3.25 -22.95 1.26
N VAL A 59 3.19 -21.72 0.76
CA VAL A 59 4.36 -20.85 0.62
C VAL A 59 4.83 -20.32 1.97
N ARG A 60 3.91 -19.98 2.87
CA ARG A 60 4.21 -19.62 4.26
C ARG A 60 5.03 -20.72 4.95
N ASP A 61 4.60 -21.97 4.79
CA ASP A 61 5.27 -23.12 5.42
C ASP A 61 6.62 -23.43 4.76
N MET A 62 6.74 -23.25 3.43
CA MET A 62 8.03 -23.32 2.73
C MET A 62 9.04 -22.32 3.31
N ILE A 63 8.63 -21.07 3.55
CA ILE A 63 9.49 -20.01 4.10
C ILE A 63 9.90 -20.36 5.54
N ALA A 64 8.95 -20.77 6.38
CA ALA A 64 9.26 -21.18 7.76
C ALA A 64 10.22 -22.40 7.79
N GLY A 65 10.01 -23.38 6.91
CA GLY A 65 10.91 -24.53 6.77
C GLY A 65 12.31 -24.12 6.32
N ARG A 66 12.42 -23.13 5.42
CA ARG A 66 13.72 -22.55 5.01
C ARG A 66 14.41 -21.86 6.18
N MET A 67 13.70 -21.02 6.93
CA MET A 67 14.25 -20.35 8.12
C MET A 67 14.77 -21.36 9.15
N LEU A 68 13.99 -22.42 9.40
CA LEU A 68 14.39 -23.53 10.25
C LEU A 68 15.67 -24.22 9.74
N SER A 69 15.73 -24.53 8.45
CA SER A 69 16.91 -25.19 7.85
C SER A 69 18.19 -24.36 7.92
N LEU A 70 18.05 -23.03 8.00
CA LEU A 70 19.15 -22.07 8.14
C LEU A 70 19.52 -21.81 9.61
N GLY A 71 18.83 -22.42 10.57
CA GLY A 71 19.07 -22.21 12.00
C GLY A 71 18.59 -20.84 12.51
N ILE A 72 17.68 -20.18 11.78
CA ILE A 72 17.10 -18.90 12.22
C ILE A 72 16.15 -19.17 13.38
N GLU A 73 16.35 -18.46 14.49
CA GLU A 73 15.48 -18.55 15.65
C GLU A 73 14.12 -17.88 15.39
N PRO A 74 13.00 -18.54 15.71
CA PRO A 74 11.67 -17.95 15.54
C PRO A 74 11.39 -16.85 16.56
N LEU A 75 10.69 -15.79 16.14
CA LEU A 75 10.26 -14.67 17.00
C LEU A 75 8.75 -14.42 16.98
N GLY A 76 7.96 -15.32 16.37
CA GLY A 76 6.50 -15.24 16.39
C GLY A 76 5.91 -15.82 17.67
N GLU A 77 4.63 -15.54 17.91
CA GLU A 77 3.90 -15.98 19.12
C GLU A 77 3.92 -17.51 19.28
N ASN A 78 3.94 -18.26 18.18
CA ASN A 78 3.96 -19.72 18.16
C ASN A 78 4.92 -20.22 17.06
N GLY A 79 6.21 -19.86 17.15
CA GLY A 79 7.23 -20.25 16.17
C GLY A 79 7.44 -19.15 15.12
N TYR A 80 7.54 -19.51 13.84
CA TYR A 80 7.89 -18.56 12.77
C TYR A 80 6.74 -17.61 12.35
N PHE A 81 5.54 -17.78 12.91
CA PHE A 81 4.34 -17.10 12.41
C PHE A 81 3.86 -15.99 13.33
N GLN A 82 3.50 -14.86 12.72
CA GLN A 82 2.82 -13.74 13.35
C GLN A 82 1.41 -13.60 12.76
N LYS A 83 0.39 -13.61 13.62
CA LYS A 83 -1.00 -13.40 13.20
C LYS A 83 -1.30 -11.92 13.17
N PHE A 84 -2.00 -11.47 12.14
CA PHE A 84 -2.53 -10.12 12.05
C PHE A 84 -3.83 -10.15 11.25
N PRO A 85 -4.77 -9.22 11.52
CA PRO A 85 -6.00 -9.12 10.75
C PRO A 85 -5.67 -8.66 9.33
N VAL A 86 -6.25 -9.34 8.34
CA VAL A 86 -6.24 -8.90 6.95
C VAL A 86 -7.64 -8.38 6.63
N PRO A 87 -7.78 -7.14 6.11
CA PRO A 87 -9.07 -6.65 5.68
C PRO A 87 -9.55 -7.47 4.47
N GLU A 88 -10.75 -8.03 4.56
CA GLU A 88 -11.42 -8.59 3.38
C GLU A 88 -12.05 -7.47 2.55
N TYR A 89 -12.19 -7.72 1.25
CA TYR A 89 -12.98 -6.85 0.40
C TYR A 89 -14.42 -6.82 0.94
N ALA A 90 -15.02 -5.62 0.99
CA ALA A 90 -16.43 -5.51 1.32
C ALA A 90 -17.25 -6.31 0.30
N ALA A 91 -18.13 -7.19 0.77
CA ALA A 91 -19.13 -7.80 -0.09
C ALA A 91 -20.12 -6.71 -0.51
N ILE A 92 -20.19 -6.43 -1.81
CA ILE A 92 -21.06 -5.40 -2.38
C ILE A 92 -22.28 -6.09 -2.98
N ASP A 93 -23.46 -5.72 -2.49
CA ASP A 93 -24.73 -6.08 -3.10
C ASP A 93 -25.00 -5.09 -4.25
N TYR A 94 -24.71 -5.51 -5.48
CA TYR A 94 -24.94 -4.70 -6.67
C TYR A 94 -26.41 -4.61 -7.10
N ASP A 95 -27.31 -5.42 -6.53
CA ASP A 95 -28.76 -5.25 -6.72
C ASP A 95 -29.28 -4.06 -5.88
N ALA A 96 -28.66 -3.86 -4.70
CA ALA A 96 -28.96 -2.75 -3.79
C ALA A 96 -28.12 -1.48 -4.08
N THR A 97 -27.01 -1.60 -4.80
CA THR A 97 -26.09 -0.48 -5.07
C THR A 97 -26.34 0.07 -6.48
N LYS A 98 -26.89 1.29 -6.56
CA LYS A 98 -27.30 1.91 -7.83
C LYS A 98 -26.67 3.27 -8.03
N LEU A 99 -26.27 3.57 -9.25
CA LEU A 99 -25.82 4.88 -9.68
C LEU A 99 -26.51 5.25 -10.99
N SER A 100 -27.07 6.46 -11.05
CA SER A 100 -27.68 7.01 -12.25
C SER A 100 -27.19 8.43 -12.48
N VAL A 101 -26.87 8.75 -13.74
CA VAL A 101 -26.46 10.09 -14.16
C VAL A 101 -27.45 10.58 -15.22
N GLY A 102 -28.29 11.54 -14.84
CA GLY A 102 -29.41 11.97 -15.68
C GLY A 102 -30.39 10.82 -15.93
N ARG A 103 -30.48 10.35 -17.18
CA ARG A 103 -31.35 9.21 -17.56
C ARG A 103 -30.58 7.90 -17.72
N ALA A 104 -29.24 7.93 -17.67
CA ALA A 104 -28.42 6.74 -17.77
C ALA A 104 -28.38 6.03 -16.42
N GLN A 105 -28.72 4.74 -16.41
CA GLN A 105 -28.42 3.86 -15.29
C GLN A 105 -27.09 3.17 -15.58
N LEU A 106 -26.18 3.24 -14.62
CA LEU A 106 -24.87 2.62 -14.73
C LEU A 106 -24.91 1.21 -14.14
N GLN A 107 -24.19 0.28 -14.75
CA GLN A 107 -24.08 -1.10 -14.31
C GLN A 107 -22.99 -1.22 -13.23
N GLY A 108 -23.38 -1.74 -12.06
CA GLY A 108 -22.45 -2.03 -10.98
C GLY A 108 -21.39 -3.05 -11.40
N HIS A 109 -20.16 -2.85 -10.93
CA HIS A 109 -18.98 -3.64 -11.25
C HIS A 109 -18.51 -3.57 -12.73
N VAL A 110 -19.19 -2.79 -13.57
CA VAL A 110 -18.80 -2.55 -14.96
C VAL A 110 -18.52 -1.06 -15.13
N ASP A 111 -19.53 -0.23 -14.93
CA ASP A 111 -19.44 1.23 -15.09
C ASP A 111 -18.98 1.92 -13.80
N PHE A 112 -19.23 1.31 -12.63
CA PHE A 112 -18.85 1.88 -11.34
C PHE A 112 -18.71 0.81 -10.26
N TYR A 113 -17.90 1.11 -9.24
CA TYR A 113 -17.78 0.31 -8.03
C TYR A 113 -17.53 1.21 -6.80
N PRO A 114 -18.13 0.90 -5.64
CA PRO A 114 -17.77 1.56 -4.38
C PRO A 114 -16.31 1.30 -3.98
N THR A 115 -15.67 2.30 -3.37
CA THR A 115 -14.31 2.16 -2.83
C THR A 115 -14.34 1.92 -1.33
N SER A 116 -13.19 1.64 -0.71
CA SER A 116 -13.08 1.49 0.75
C SER A 116 -13.46 2.74 1.54
N ILE A 117 -13.53 3.91 0.88
CA ILE A 117 -13.91 5.21 1.47
C ILE A 117 -15.45 5.36 1.52
N SER A 118 -16.18 4.57 0.74
CA SER A 118 -17.64 4.69 0.62
C SER A 118 -18.35 4.30 1.92
N ALA A 119 -19.43 5.02 2.24
CA ALA A 119 -20.29 4.69 3.37
C ALA A 119 -20.99 3.34 3.17
N THR A 120 -21.18 2.57 4.26
CA THR A 120 -21.85 1.26 4.21
C THR A 120 -23.31 1.36 3.77
N LYS A 121 -23.99 2.48 4.09
CA LYS A 121 -25.37 2.77 3.69
C LYS A 121 -25.49 4.27 3.45
N GLY A 122 -26.20 4.65 2.39
CA GLY A 122 -26.47 6.05 2.08
C GLY A 122 -27.15 6.20 0.73
N SER A 123 -27.76 7.36 0.52
CA SER A 123 -28.33 7.77 -0.76
C SER A 123 -28.16 9.28 -0.89
N ALA A 124 -27.75 9.73 -2.07
CA ALA A 124 -27.63 11.15 -2.37
C ALA A 124 -28.19 11.43 -3.76
N GLU A 125 -28.91 12.55 -3.87
CA GLU A 125 -29.39 13.09 -5.15
C GLU A 125 -29.10 14.59 -5.15
N ALA A 126 -28.29 15.04 -6.10
CA ALA A 126 -28.01 16.45 -6.33
C ALA A 126 -27.38 16.64 -7.72
N LYS A 127 -27.15 17.89 -8.09
CA LYS A 127 -26.36 18.22 -9.29
C LYS A 127 -24.91 17.82 -9.09
N THR A 128 -24.28 17.37 -10.18
CA THR A 128 -22.85 17.08 -10.21
C THR A 128 -22.04 18.36 -10.35
N LEU A 129 -20.93 18.45 -9.62
CA LEU A 129 -19.95 19.54 -9.72
C LEU A 129 -18.56 18.94 -9.93
N TYR A 130 -17.91 19.26 -11.05
CA TYR A 130 -16.53 18.85 -11.26
C TYR A 130 -15.58 19.72 -10.43
N VAL A 131 -14.73 19.10 -9.63
CA VAL A 131 -13.85 19.77 -8.65
C VAL A 131 -12.36 19.48 -8.91
N GLY A 132 -12.00 19.23 -10.17
CA GLY A 132 -10.61 18.95 -10.54
C GLY A 132 -10.05 17.74 -9.79
N TYR A 133 -8.92 17.93 -9.11
CA TYR A 133 -8.26 16.89 -8.32
C TYR A 133 -8.61 16.94 -6.84
N GLY A 134 -9.43 17.92 -6.39
CA GLY A 134 -9.79 18.11 -4.99
C GLY A 134 -8.65 18.58 -4.10
N ILE A 135 -7.66 19.29 -4.66
CA ILE A 135 -6.47 19.75 -3.94
C ILE A 135 -6.58 21.24 -3.63
N THR A 136 -6.18 21.60 -2.41
CA THR A 136 -5.76 22.98 -2.09
C THR A 136 -4.40 22.90 -1.41
N THR A 137 -3.41 23.64 -1.91
CA THR A 137 -2.09 23.68 -1.30
C THR A 137 -2.09 24.59 -0.07
N GLU A 138 -1.24 24.28 0.90
CA GLU A 138 -1.11 25.07 2.15
C GLU A 138 -0.69 26.52 1.89
N ASP A 139 0.13 26.75 0.85
CA ASP A 139 0.58 28.07 0.43
C ASP A 139 -0.44 28.84 -0.43
N GLY A 140 -1.57 28.20 -0.78
CA GLY A 140 -2.62 28.77 -1.62
C GLY A 140 -2.24 28.95 -3.09
N SER A 141 -1.10 28.43 -3.54
CA SER A 141 -0.67 28.51 -4.95
C SER A 141 -1.58 27.71 -5.90
N TYR A 142 -2.33 26.75 -5.38
CA TYR A 142 -3.26 25.92 -6.14
C TYR A 142 -4.50 25.60 -5.29
N ASP A 143 -5.69 25.91 -5.79
CA ASP A 143 -6.96 25.55 -5.14
C ASP A 143 -8.01 25.14 -6.19
N ASP A 144 -8.30 23.83 -6.27
CA ASP A 144 -9.36 23.30 -7.15
C ASP A 144 -10.77 23.78 -6.75
N PHE A 145 -10.94 24.30 -5.53
CA PHE A 145 -12.22 24.75 -5.02
C PHE A 145 -12.46 26.25 -5.24
N GLU A 146 -11.50 26.99 -5.79
CA GLU A 146 -11.62 28.43 -5.99
C GLU A 146 -12.80 28.77 -6.91
N GLY A 147 -13.73 29.59 -6.41
CA GLY A 147 -14.93 29.98 -7.15
C GLY A 147 -16.00 28.89 -7.29
N LEU A 148 -15.85 27.74 -6.62
CA LEU A 148 -16.81 26.64 -6.66
C LEU A 148 -17.68 26.60 -5.39
N ASP A 149 -18.98 26.39 -5.57
CA ASP A 149 -19.93 26.12 -4.48
C ASP A 149 -20.17 24.61 -4.36
N VAL A 150 -19.49 23.98 -3.41
CA VAL A 150 -19.51 22.53 -3.18
C VAL A 150 -20.73 22.11 -2.34
N ASP A 151 -21.31 23.03 -1.58
CA ASP A 151 -22.33 22.69 -0.58
C ASP A 151 -23.57 22.09 -1.26
N GLY A 152 -23.98 20.91 -0.78
CA GLY A 152 -25.13 20.20 -1.29
C GLY A 152 -24.95 19.51 -2.65
N ALA A 153 -23.79 19.62 -3.31
CA ALA A 153 -23.52 19.01 -4.61
C ALA A 153 -23.01 17.55 -4.49
N ILE A 154 -23.10 16.80 -5.59
CA ILE A 154 -22.31 15.57 -5.78
C ILE A 154 -21.02 15.96 -6.50
N THR A 155 -19.88 15.87 -5.84
CA THR A 155 -18.61 16.25 -6.46
C THR A 155 -18.11 15.16 -7.38
N VAL A 156 -17.46 15.55 -8.48
CA VAL A 156 -16.77 14.64 -9.41
C VAL A 156 -15.29 15.01 -9.38
N MET A 157 -14.45 14.10 -8.89
CA MET A 157 -13.04 14.31 -8.64
C MET A 157 -12.19 13.37 -9.50
N ASN A 158 -11.18 13.92 -10.18
CA ASN A 158 -10.12 13.14 -10.79
C ASN A 158 -9.16 12.60 -9.70
N VAL A 159 -8.94 11.29 -9.69
CA VAL A 159 -8.08 10.63 -8.70
C VAL A 159 -6.58 10.93 -8.85
N SER A 160 -6.17 11.52 -9.97
CA SER A 160 -4.77 11.88 -10.26
C SER A 160 -4.33 13.17 -9.53
N SER A 161 -3.26 13.80 -10.00
CA SER A 161 -2.84 15.16 -9.62
C SER A 161 -2.50 15.96 -10.89
N PRO A 162 -2.34 17.30 -10.82
CA PRO A 162 -2.05 18.12 -12.00
C PRO A 162 -0.81 17.68 -12.80
N ASP A 163 0.18 17.09 -12.14
CA ASP A 163 1.40 16.53 -12.73
C ASP A 163 1.43 14.99 -12.81
N GLY A 164 0.35 14.32 -12.39
CA GLY A 164 0.25 12.87 -12.33
C GLY A 164 0.82 12.22 -11.07
N ILE A 165 0.52 10.92 -10.89
CA ILE A 165 0.92 10.18 -9.69
C ILE A 165 2.33 9.60 -9.86
N HIS A 166 3.34 10.27 -9.29
CA HIS A 166 4.72 9.77 -9.22
C HIS A 166 5.46 10.27 -7.97
N PRO A 167 6.57 9.60 -7.55
CA PRO A 167 7.28 9.92 -6.30
C PRO A 167 7.89 11.33 -6.23
N HIS A 168 8.04 11.99 -7.38
CA HIS A 168 8.61 13.34 -7.50
C HIS A 168 7.56 14.42 -7.76
N SER A 169 6.27 14.10 -7.61
CA SER A 169 5.19 15.06 -7.82
C SER A 169 5.27 16.19 -6.81
N VAL A 170 5.05 17.43 -7.24
CA VAL A 170 4.95 18.58 -6.33
C VAL A 170 3.72 18.47 -5.42
N TYR A 171 2.75 17.64 -5.82
CA TYR A 171 1.51 17.36 -5.09
C TYR A 171 1.56 16.05 -4.30
N ALA A 172 2.74 15.43 -4.11
CA ALA A 172 2.88 14.15 -3.42
C ALA A 172 2.25 14.16 -2.00
N ALA A 173 2.37 15.27 -1.27
CA ALA A 173 1.75 15.44 0.04
C ALA A 173 0.20 15.38 0.00
N TYR A 174 -0.40 15.60 -1.17
CA TYR A 174 -1.83 15.65 -1.37
C TYR A 174 -2.36 14.40 -2.08
N HIS A 175 -1.58 13.35 -2.34
CA HIS A 175 -2.03 12.14 -3.06
C HIS A 175 -3.06 11.29 -2.31
N SER A 176 -3.31 11.55 -1.02
CA SER A 176 -4.29 10.80 -0.23
C SER A 176 -5.74 11.10 -0.65
N LEU A 177 -6.37 10.16 -1.35
CA LEU A 177 -7.80 10.25 -1.71
C LEU A 177 -8.71 10.39 -0.48
N ASN A 178 -8.38 9.72 0.63
CA ASN A 178 -9.12 9.83 1.89
C ASN A 178 -9.18 11.28 2.40
N GLN A 179 -8.04 11.98 2.38
CA GLN A 179 -7.97 13.36 2.85
C GLN A 179 -8.75 14.31 1.93
N ARG A 180 -8.66 14.10 0.60
CA ARG A 180 -9.41 14.90 -0.38
C ARG A 180 -10.91 14.71 -0.25
N VAL A 181 -11.37 13.46 -0.11
CA VAL A 181 -12.79 13.13 0.12
C VAL A 181 -13.27 13.76 1.44
N ALA A 182 -12.50 13.63 2.52
CA ALA A 182 -12.85 14.24 3.81
C ALA A 182 -13.04 15.76 3.68
N LYS A 183 -12.15 16.44 2.95
CA LYS A 183 -12.24 17.87 2.68
C LYS A 183 -13.50 18.26 1.89
N MET A 184 -13.93 17.43 0.95
CA MET A 184 -15.19 17.66 0.21
C MET A 184 -16.40 17.50 1.11
N VAL A 185 -16.39 16.50 1.99
CA VAL A 185 -17.45 16.31 2.99
C VAL A 185 -17.51 17.50 3.95
N GLU A 186 -16.37 17.99 4.42
CA GLU A 186 -16.27 19.21 5.25
C GLU A 186 -16.84 20.45 4.55
N LYS A 187 -16.69 20.54 3.22
CA LYS A 187 -17.25 21.61 2.39
C LYS A 187 -18.74 21.42 2.03
N GLY A 188 -19.39 20.37 2.53
CA GLY A 188 -20.82 20.13 2.35
C GLY A 188 -21.21 19.24 1.15
N ALA A 189 -20.24 18.56 0.51
CA ALA A 189 -20.56 17.61 -0.56
C ALA A 189 -21.46 16.47 -0.04
N LYS A 190 -22.51 16.14 -0.79
CA LYS A 190 -23.44 15.04 -0.45
C LYS A 190 -22.92 13.67 -0.85
N ALA A 191 -22.12 13.60 -1.91
CA ALA A 191 -21.40 12.41 -2.34
C ALA A 191 -20.19 12.82 -3.19
N VAL A 192 -19.23 11.91 -3.33
CA VAL A 192 -18.04 12.10 -4.16
C VAL A 192 -17.96 10.96 -5.17
N LEU A 193 -17.90 11.31 -6.46
CA LEU A 193 -17.61 10.40 -7.56
C LEU A 193 -16.13 10.52 -7.91
N LEU A 194 -15.43 9.40 -7.85
CA LEU A 194 -14.02 9.29 -8.22
C LEU A 194 -13.93 8.84 -9.68
N ILE A 195 -13.22 9.59 -10.51
CA ILE A 195 -13.01 9.26 -11.91
C ILE A 195 -11.52 9.21 -12.24
N ASN A 196 -11.17 8.37 -13.20
CA ASN A 196 -9.87 8.41 -13.84
C ASN A 196 -10.08 8.59 -15.35
N PRO A 197 -9.97 9.82 -15.89
CA PRO A 197 -10.22 10.09 -17.30
C PRO A 197 -9.03 9.73 -18.21
N ASP A 198 -7.87 9.36 -17.65
CA ASP A 198 -6.69 9.04 -18.44
C ASP A 198 -6.92 7.74 -19.22
N GLY A 199 -6.74 7.77 -20.54
CA GLY A 199 -6.96 6.63 -21.43
C GLY A 199 -6.01 5.43 -21.22
N THR A 200 -5.10 5.52 -20.25
CA THR A 200 -4.23 4.43 -19.78
C THR A 200 -4.78 3.75 -18.52
N ALA A 201 -5.88 4.24 -17.95
CA ALA A 201 -6.58 3.57 -16.87
C ALA A 201 -7.06 2.21 -17.39
N SER A 202 -6.43 1.14 -16.93
CA SER A 202 -6.98 -0.20 -17.13
C SER A 202 -8.28 -0.25 -16.36
N ASP A 203 -9.41 -0.36 -17.07
CA ASP A 203 -10.63 -0.84 -16.45
C ASP A 203 -10.28 -2.15 -15.73
N THR A 204 -10.61 -2.23 -14.43
CA THR A 204 -10.49 -3.48 -13.68
C THR A 204 -11.45 -4.48 -14.31
N GLN A 205 -10.93 -5.42 -15.10
CA GLN A 205 -11.66 -6.62 -15.52
C GLN A 205 -11.90 -7.55 -14.32
#